data_AF-U1PIP4-F1
#
_entry.id   AF-U1PIP4-F1
#
_cell.length_a   1.000
_cell.length_b   1.000
_cell.length_c   1.000
_cell.angle_alpha   90.00
_cell.angle_beta   90.00
_cell.angle_gamma   90.00
#
_symmetry.space_group_name_H-M   'P 1'
#
loop_
_entity.id
_entity.type
_entity.pdbx_description
1 polymer ?
#
loop_
_entity_poly.entity_id
_entity_poly.type
_entity_poly.pdbx_seq_one_letter_code
_entity_poly.pdbx_strand_id
1 'polypeptide(L)'
;MDAIAVTDHDDIQASLEAVERAPLYGLVGIPGVEISTAAGHILALGIEDRIPPALTFGDTLARIHEAGGLAVVPHPFQELRHGVLAQIDRDELATADAIEVYNSRLLTGWSNRQARRFAGKRDLPMTAGSDAHIAEMAGQAVTKVDPEEKTAAAILAEIRQGHTVVEGHRTPWRISARQFAGGVHRRVAHRLRGFGN
;
A
#
# COMPACT_ATOMS: atom_id res chain seq x y z
N MET A 1 -1.25 -16.23 6.84
CA MET A 1 -0.70 -15.28 5.86
C MET A 1 0.22 -16.11 5.00
N ASP A 2 0.00 -16.08 3.69
CA ASP A 2 0.63 -17.00 2.73
C ASP A 2 1.54 -16.25 1.74
N ALA A 3 1.40 -14.93 1.69
CA ALA A 3 2.22 -14.04 0.88
C ALA A 3 2.48 -12.71 1.61
N ILE A 4 3.55 -12.01 1.22
CA ILE A 4 3.92 -10.71 1.74
C ILE A 4 4.50 -9.82 0.64
N ALA A 5 4.11 -8.55 0.64
CA ALA A 5 4.77 -7.49 -0.11
C ALA A 5 5.32 -6.48 0.91
N VAL A 6 6.62 -6.20 0.84
CA VAL A 6 7.27 -5.12 1.61
C VAL A 6 7.39 -3.94 0.66
N THR A 7 6.77 -2.82 0.99
CA THR A 7 6.67 -1.66 0.09
C THR A 7 7.24 -0.43 0.77
N ASP A 8 8.57 -0.36 0.87
CA ASP A 8 9.23 0.84 1.37
C ASP A 8 9.06 2.01 0.39
N HIS A 9 9.19 3.23 0.90
CA HIS A 9 9.02 4.43 0.08
C HIS A 9 10.19 4.63 -0.88
N ASP A 10 9.89 4.64 -2.18
CA ASP A 10 10.82 4.96 -3.28
C ASP A 10 12.12 4.14 -3.32
N ASP A 11 12.19 3.03 -2.58
CA ASP A 11 13.31 2.10 -2.52
C ASP A 11 12.78 0.66 -2.56
N ILE A 12 13.30 -0.12 -3.52
CA ILE A 12 12.87 -1.50 -3.79
C ILE A 12 13.78 -2.54 -3.15
N GLN A 13 14.97 -2.17 -2.66
CA GLN A 13 15.98 -3.13 -2.22
C GLN A 13 15.49 -4.01 -1.07
N ALA A 14 14.87 -3.41 -0.06
CA ALA A 14 14.29 -4.14 1.07
C ALA A 14 13.17 -5.10 0.63
N SER A 15 12.42 -4.74 -0.43
CA SER A 15 11.42 -5.63 -1.01
C SER A 15 12.06 -6.84 -1.67
N LEU A 16 13.12 -6.66 -2.45
CA LEU A 16 13.79 -7.76 -3.13
C LEU A 16 14.44 -8.73 -2.12
N GLU A 17 15.07 -8.19 -1.07
CA GLU A 17 15.56 -9.01 0.04
C GLU A 17 14.43 -9.80 0.73
N ALA A 18 13.25 -9.19 0.89
CA ALA A 18 12.10 -9.86 1.46
C ALA A 18 11.59 -10.99 0.54
N VAL A 19 11.64 -10.80 -0.79
CA VAL A 19 11.29 -11.84 -1.77
C VAL A 19 12.21 -13.04 -1.66
N GLU A 20 13.52 -12.82 -1.58
CA GLU A 20 14.51 -13.91 -1.43
C GLU A 20 14.33 -14.69 -0.12
N ARG A 21 13.93 -14.01 0.96
CA ARG A 21 13.78 -14.62 2.30
C ARG A 21 12.41 -15.24 2.53
N ALA A 22 11.37 -14.81 1.83
CA ALA A 22 10.00 -15.28 2.05
C ALA A 22 9.83 -16.81 2.01
N PRO A 23 10.48 -17.57 1.09
CA PRO A 23 10.41 -19.02 1.08
C PRO A 23 10.93 -19.69 2.36
N LEU A 24 11.88 -19.08 3.07
CA LEU A 24 12.40 -19.59 4.35
C LEU A 24 11.33 -19.64 5.44
N TYR A 25 10.25 -18.87 5.26
CA TYR A 25 9.11 -18.78 6.17
C TYR A 25 7.85 -19.44 5.59
N GLY A 26 7.96 -20.14 4.45
CA GLY A 26 6.82 -20.74 3.75
C GLY A 26 5.87 -19.69 3.14
N LEU A 27 6.38 -18.49 2.83
CA LEU A 27 5.62 -17.39 2.26
C LEU A 27 6.01 -17.17 0.79
N VAL A 28 5.06 -16.65 0.01
CA VAL A 28 5.34 -16.06 -1.30
C VAL A 28 5.75 -14.60 -1.11
N GLY A 29 6.96 -14.24 -1.54
CA GLY A 29 7.38 -12.85 -1.61
C GLY A 29 6.87 -12.20 -2.89
N ILE A 30 6.23 -11.03 -2.76
CA ILE A 30 5.78 -10.22 -3.89
C ILE A 30 6.66 -8.96 -3.89
N PRO A 31 7.45 -8.71 -4.96
CA PRO A 31 8.25 -7.51 -5.02
C PRO A 31 7.35 -6.29 -5.14
N GLY A 32 7.70 -5.18 -4.50
CA GLY A 32 6.95 -3.94 -4.64
C GLY A 32 7.57 -2.75 -3.94
N VAL A 33 6.99 -1.58 -4.17
CA VAL A 33 7.47 -0.29 -3.65
C VAL A 33 6.30 0.67 -3.52
N GLU A 34 6.34 1.56 -2.52
CA GLU A 34 5.41 2.67 -2.41
C GLU A 34 6.03 3.92 -3.06
N ILE A 35 5.53 4.30 -4.23
CA ILE A 35 6.07 5.40 -5.02
C ILE A 35 5.43 6.72 -4.57
N SER A 36 6.27 7.68 -4.21
CA SER A 36 5.86 9.06 -3.93
C SER A 36 5.66 9.83 -5.24
N THR A 37 4.44 9.83 -5.78
CA THR A 37 4.09 10.59 -6.99
C THR A 37 3.85 12.07 -6.69
N ALA A 38 3.66 12.89 -7.73
CA ALA A 38 3.25 14.28 -7.58
C ALA A 38 1.84 14.42 -6.94
N ALA A 39 0.98 13.41 -7.10
CA ALA A 39 -0.38 13.42 -6.59
C ALA A 39 -0.51 12.84 -5.16
N GLY A 40 0.37 11.93 -4.80
CA GLY A 40 0.26 11.11 -3.60
C GLY A 40 0.97 9.76 -3.78
N HIS A 41 0.60 8.74 -3.03
CA HIS A 41 1.26 7.44 -3.12
C HIS A 41 0.57 6.49 -4.09
N ILE A 42 1.37 5.63 -4.72
CA ILE A 42 0.92 4.46 -5.48
C ILE A 42 1.79 3.28 -5.07
N LEU A 43 1.18 2.14 -4.72
CA LEU A 43 1.90 0.88 -4.56
C LEU A 43 2.10 0.26 -5.93
N ALA A 44 3.35 0.01 -6.30
CA ALA A 44 3.69 -0.77 -7.47
C ALA A 44 4.07 -2.18 -7.02
N LEU A 45 3.26 -3.18 -7.38
CA LEU A 45 3.49 -4.58 -7.02
C LEU A 45 3.90 -5.39 -8.26
N GLY A 46 4.77 -6.37 -8.09
CA GLY A 46 5.26 -7.21 -9.17
C GLY A 46 6.34 -6.56 -10.05
N ILE A 47 6.90 -5.43 -9.63
CA ILE A 47 8.02 -4.78 -10.33
C ILE A 47 9.33 -5.11 -9.62
N GLU A 48 10.44 -5.13 -10.37
CA GLU A 48 11.80 -5.33 -9.81
C GLU A 48 12.69 -4.10 -10.00
N ASP A 49 12.37 -3.26 -10.97
CA ASP A 49 13.09 -2.02 -11.28
C ASP A 49 12.51 -0.81 -10.55
N ARG A 50 13.39 0.13 -10.21
CA ARG A 50 13.00 1.39 -9.59
C ARG A 50 12.26 2.29 -10.59
N ILE A 51 11.07 2.74 -10.21
CA ILE A 51 10.36 3.81 -10.91
C ILE A 51 10.70 5.17 -10.25
N PRO A 52 11.01 6.23 -11.02
CA PRO A 52 11.30 7.54 -10.45
C PRO A 52 10.11 8.13 -9.67
N PRO A 53 10.36 8.79 -8.52
CA PRO A 53 9.32 9.52 -7.79
C PRO A 53 8.95 10.83 -8.50
N ALA A 54 7.92 11.51 -7.99
CA ALA A 54 7.42 12.81 -8.43
C ALA A 54 6.88 12.88 -9.87
N LEU A 55 6.67 11.73 -10.52
CA LEU A 55 5.91 11.64 -11.77
C LEU A 55 4.43 11.98 -11.54
N THR A 56 3.71 12.29 -12.62
CA THR A 56 2.26 12.44 -12.57
C THR A 56 1.61 11.09 -12.24
N PHE A 57 0.37 11.11 -11.74
CA PHE A 57 -0.35 9.87 -11.42
C PHE A 57 -0.43 8.94 -12.64
N GLY A 58 -0.89 9.45 -13.79
CA GLY A 58 -0.95 8.71 -15.04
C GLY A 58 0.41 8.19 -15.54
N ASP A 59 1.47 9.01 -15.49
CA ASP A 59 2.80 8.57 -15.91
C ASP A 59 3.34 7.47 -14.98
N THR A 60 3.08 7.55 -13.68
CA THR A 60 3.45 6.49 -12.74
C THR A 60 2.72 5.19 -13.08
N LEU A 61 1.40 5.23 -13.33
CA LEU A 61 0.65 4.04 -13.76
C LEU A 61 1.26 3.41 -15.01
N ALA A 62 1.54 4.22 -16.03
CA ALA A 62 2.12 3.75 -17.29
C ALA A 62 3.48 3.06 -17.08
N ARG A 63 4.36 3.61 -16.22
CA ARG A 63 5.65 2.98 -15.88
C ARG A 63 5.50 1.68 -15.11
N ILE A 64 4.52 1.59 -14.21
CA ILE A 64 4.22 0.35 -13.49
C ILE A 64 3.80 -0.73 -14.49
N HIS A 65 2.92 -0.40 -15.43
CA HIS A 65 2.45 -1.32 -16.45
C HIS A 65 3.55 -1.72 -17.44
N GLU A 66 4.42 -0.79 -17.84
CA GLU A 66 5.61 -1.09 -18.67
C GLU A 66 6.55 -2.09 -17.99
N ALA A 67 6.68 -2.00 -16.66
CA ALA A 67 7.41 -2.96 -15.84
C ALA A 67 6.64 -4.27 -15.54
N GLY A 68 5.43 -4.46 -16.11
CA GLY A 68 4.59 -5.65 -15.90
C GLY A 68 3.86 -5.69 -14.55
N GLY A 69 3.93 -4.61 -13.77
CA GLY A 69 3.40 -4.53 -12.42
C GLY A 69 1.89 -4.30 -12.33
N LEU A 70 1.44 -4.18 -11.09
CA LEU A 70 0.08 -3.84 -10.69
C LEU A 70 0.12 -2.55 -9.87
N ALA A 71 -0.65 -1.54 -10.28
CA ALA A 71 -0.76 -0.27 -9.59
C ALA A 71 -1.95 -0.25 -8.64
N VAL A 72 -1.67 -0.21 -7.34
CA VAL A 72 -2.67 -0.16 -6.28
C VAL A 72 -2.61 1.20 -5.59
N VAL A 73 -3.72 1.92 -5.50
CA VAL A 73 -3.72 3.21 -4.81
C VAL A 73 -3.97 2.99 -3.31
N PRO A 74 -2.96 3.22 -2.44
CA PRO A 74 -3.16 3.14 -1.00
C PRO A 74 -3.96 4.36 -0.54
N HIS A 75 -4.82 4.14 0.46
CA HIS A 75 -5.48 5.20 1.22
C HIS A 75 -5.94 6.47 0.42
N PRO A 76 -6.68 6.36 -0.70
CA PRO A 76 -6.91 7.48 -1.62
C PRO A 76 -7.69 8.66 -1.00
N PHE A 77 -8.51 8.40 0.03
CA PHE A 77 -9.31 9.40 0.74
C PHE A 77 -8.61 9.94 2.01
N GLN A 78 -7.28 9.85 2.08
CA GLN A 78 -6.47 10.38 3.20
C GLN A 78 -5.54 11.50 2.74
N GLU A 79 -6.09 12.68 2.44
CA GLU A 79 -5.33 13.84 1.95
C GLU A 79 -4.14 14.22 2.86
N LEU A 80 -4.32 14.14 4.18
CA LEU A 80 -3.26 14.41 5.18
C LEU A 80 -2.14 13.35 5.22
N ARG A 81 -2.29 12.25 4.47
CA ARG A 81 -1.33 11.14 4.35
C ARG A 81 -0.98 10.83 2.90
N HIS A 82 -0.99 11.86 2.05
CA HIS A 82 -0.52 11.73 0.67
C HIS A 82 -1.49 10.84 -0.15
N GLY A 83 -2.79 10.88 0.20
CA GLY A 83 -3.85 10.34 -0.63
C GLY A 83 -4.01 11.19 -1.91
N VAL A 84 -4.16 10.51 -3.04
CA VAL A 84 -4.08 11.13 -4.37
C VAL A 84 -5.19 12.14 -4.67
N LEU A 85 -6.36 12.02 -4.04
CA LEU A 85 -7.56 12.85 -4.34
C LEU A 85 -7.42 14.35 -4.01
N ALA A 86 -6.34 14.76 -3.32
CA ALA A 86 -6.02 16.17 -3.17
C ALA A 86 -5.53 16.82 -4.48
N GLN A 87 -5.04 16.02 -5.42
CA GLN A 87 -4.37 16.47 -6.65
C GLN A 87 -4.99 15.91 -7.93
N ILE A 88 -5.71 14.78 -7.85
CA ILE A 88 -6.42 14.17 -8.99
C ILE A 88 -7.91 14.08 -8.74
N ASP A 89 -8.69 13.96 -9.82
CA ASP A 89 -10.12 13.69 -9.70
C ASP A 89 -10.43 12.19 -9.55
N ARG A 90 -11.72 11.89 -9.41
CA ARG A 90 -12.21 10.52 -9.22
C ARG A 90 -12.18 9.67 -10.47
N ASP A 91 -12.16 10.28 -11.65
CA ASP A 91 -12.10 9.55 -12.92
C ASP A 91 -10.66 9.13 -13.20
N GLU A 92 -9.70 10.02 -12.92
CA GLU A 92 -8.28 9.68 -12.92
C GLU A 92 -7.96 8.60 -11.87
N LEU A 93 -8.47 8.72 -10.63
CA LEU A 93 -8.31 7.65 -9.62
C LEU A 93 -8.84 6.28 -10.11
N ALA A 94 -9.90 6.26 -10.90
CA ALA A 94 -10.50 5.02 -11.42
C ALA A 94 -9.68 4.36 -12.54
N THR A 95 -8.57 4.96 -12.97
CA THR A 95 -7.64 4.36 -13.93
C THR A 95 -6.61 3.41 -13.29
N ALA A 96 -6.53 3.38 -11.95
CA ALA A 96 -5.69 2.42 -11.24
C ALA A 96 -6.26 0.99 -11.29
N ASP A 97 -5.39 -0.01 -11.16
CA ASP A 97 -5.79 -1.41 -11.24
C ASP A 97 -6.56 -1.87 -9.99
N ALA A 98 -6.22 -1.32 -8.83
CA ALA A 98 -6.91 -1.60 -7.57
C ALA A 98 -6.81 -0.45 -6.58
N ILE A 99 -7.66 -0.48 -5.55
CA ILE A 99 -7.67 0.51 -4.48
C ILE A 99 -7.64 -0.15 -3.11
N GLU A 100 -6.82 0.38 -2.21
CA GLU A 100 -6.84 -0.02 -0.80
C GLU A 100 -8.10 0.54 -0.10
N VAL A 101 -9.01 -0.36 0.26
CA VAL A 101 -10.28 0.00 0.93
C VAL A 101 -10.25 -0.19 2.44
N TYR A 102 -9.17 -0.78 2.96
CA TYR A 102 -8.98 -0.96 4.39
C TYR A 102 -7.52 -0.81 4.80
N ASN A 103 -7.22 0.30 5.46
CA ASN A 103 -5.97 0.55 6.17
C ASN A 103 -6.19 0.47 7.69
N SER A 104 -5.36 -0.33 8.38
CA SER A 104 -5.53 -0.64 9.82
C SER A 104 -5.26 0.54 10.76
N ARG A 105 -4.64 1.63 10.29
CA ARG A 105 -4.24 2.80 11.10
C ARG A 105 -5.33 3.87 11.23
N LEU A 106 -6.49 3.65 10.62
CA LEU A 106 -7.55 4.64 10.54
C LEU A 106 -8.39 4.74 11.83
N LEU A 107 -8.30 5.89 12.49
CA LEU A 107 -9.00 6.21 13.73
C LEU A 107 -10.54 6.25 13.59
N THR A 108 -11.08 6.75 12.48
CA THR A 108 -12.53 7.01 12.33
C THR A 108 -13.25 6.08 11.36
N GLY A 109 -12.51 5.29 10.56
CA GLY A 109 -13.05 4.35 9.56
C GLY A 109 -13.86 4.98 8.43
N TRP A 110 -13.97 6.32 8.37
CA TRP A 110 -14.75 7.02 7.35
C TRP A 110 -14.10 6.95 5.97
N SER A 111 -12.78 7.16 5.88
CA SER A 111 -12.02 7.02 4.62
C SER A 111 -12.11 5.59 4.05
N ASN A 112 -12.09 4.55 4.90
CA ASN A 112 -12.32 3.15 4.45
C ASN A 112 -13.72 2.97 3.85
N ARG A 113 -14.76 3.58 4.45
CA ARG A 113 -16.12 3.55 3.89
C ARG A 113 -16.21 4.28 2.56
N GLN A 114 -15.53 5.42 2.41
CA GLN A 114 -15.47 6.14 1.15
C GLN A 114 -14.77 5.33 0.07
N ALA A 115 -13.60 4.75 0.37
CA ALA A 115 -12.86 3.89 -0.54
C ALA A 115 -13.70 2.70 -1.01
N ARG A 116 -14.33 1.98 -0.08
CA ARG A 116 -15.22 0.85 -0.41
C ARG A 116 -16.42 1.27 -1.26
N ARG A 117 -17.07 2.39 -0.93
CA ARG A 117 -18.21 2.91 -1.71
C ARG A 117 -17.78 3.37 -3.10
N PHE A 118 -16.59 3.94 -3.22
CA PHE A 118 -16.04 4.37 -4.50
C PHE A 118 -15.70 3.17 -5.38
N ALA A 119 -14.92 2.22 -4.87
CA ALA A 119 -14.54 1.01 -5.58
C ALA A 119 -15.77 0.22 -6.05
N GLY A 120 -16.75 -0.02 -5.17
CA GLY A 120 -17.98 -0.72 -5.55
C GLY A 120 -18.89 0.02 -6.54
N LYS A 121 -18.76 1.35 -6.67
CA LYS A 121 -19.49 2.12 -7.70
C LYS A 121 -18.79 2.14 -9.05
N ARG A 122 -17.48 1.91 -9.06
CA ARG A 122 -16.62 1.94 -10.26
C ARG A 122 -16.18 0.55 -10.69
N ASP A 123 -16.64 -0.49 -10.00
CA ASP A 123 -16.27 -1.88 -10.20
C ASP A 123 -14.75 -2.12 -10.15
N LEU A 124 -14.08 -1.41 -9.24
CA LEU A 124 -12.63 -1.48 -9.09
C LEU A 124 -12.25 -2.61 -8.12
N PRO A 125 -11.21 -3.39 -8.45
CA PRO A 125 -10.61 -4.32 -7.51
C PRO A 125 -10.22 -3.68 -6.18
N MET A 126 -10.45 -4.42 -5.10
CA MET A 126 -10.27 -3.94 -3.74
C MET A 126 -9.14 -4.68 -3.04
N THR A 127 -8.25 -3.95 -2.39
CA THR A 127 -7.17 -4.49 -1.57
C THR A 127 -7.26 -3.96 -0.14
N ALA A 128 -6.49 -4.58 0.75
CA ALA A 128 -6.27 -4.14 2.11
C ALA A 128 -4.83 -4.45 2.54
N GLY A 129 -4.25 -3.50 3.26
CA GLY A 129 -2.90 -3.59 3.80
C GLY A 129 -2.89 -3.22 5.29
N SER A 130 -2.00 -3.88 6.03
CA SER A 130 -1.80 -3.57 7.45
C SER A 130 -1.09 -2.23 7.66
N ASP A 131 -0.34 -1.71 6.68
CA ASP A 131 0.58 -0.55 6.83
C ASP A 131 1.40 -0.66 8.13
N ALA A 132 2.02 -1.84 8.30
CA ALA A 132 2.62 -2.26 9.55
C ALA A 132 4.01 -1.64 9.69
N HIS A 133 4.15 -0.65 10.58
CA HIS A 133 5.44 -0.07 10.94
C HIS A 133 6.19 -0.86 12.05
N ILE A 134 5.59 -1.95 12.53
CA ILE A 134 6.16 -2.90 13.49
C ILE A 134 5.67 -4.31 13.12
N ALA A 135 6.54 -5.32 13.27
CA ALA A 135 6.28 -6.69 12.79
C ALA A 135 5.01 -7.34 13.39
N GLU A 136 4.70 -7.04 14.66
CA GLU A 136 3.52 -7.56 15.37
C GLU A 136 2.17 -7.14 14.73
N MET A 137 2.19 -6.16 13.84
CA MET A 137 1.01 -5.61 13.17
C MET A 137 0.84 -6.14 11.74
N ALA A 138 1.82 -6.88 11.21
CA ALA A 138 1.71 -7.50 9.91
C ALA A 138 0.53 -8.48 9.91
N GLY A 139 -0.35 -8.37 8.91
CA GLY A 139 -1.51 -9.26 8.75
C GLY A 139 -2.77 -8.85 9.54
N GLN A 140 -2.81 -7.67 10.17
CA GLN A 140 -4.04 -7.15 10.80
C GLN A 140 -5.14 -6.76 9.80
N ALA A 141 -4.73 -6.49 8.57
CA ALA A 141 -5.57 -6.37 7.40
C ALA A 141 -4.90 -7.11 6.25
N VAL A 142 -5.67 -7.90 5.53
CA VAL A 142 -5.19 -8.76 4.44
C VAL A 142 -6.17 -8.75 3.28
N THR A 143 -5.60 -8.92 2.09
CA THR A 143 -6.36 -9.26 0.88
C THR A 143 -6.30 -10.77 0.72
N LYS A 144 -7.46 -11.43 0.73
CA LYS A 144 -7.57 -12.86 0.42
C LYS A 144 -7.78 -13.02 -1.09
N VAL A 145 -7.06 -13.97 -1.65
CA VAL A 145 -7.14 -14.44 -3.04
C VAL A 145 -7.08 -15.97 -3.01
N ASP A 146 -7.54 -16.62 -4.08
CA ASP A 146 -7.51 -18.07 -4.21
C ASP A 146 -6.88 -18.49 -5.56
N PRO A 147 -5.59 -18.19 -5.77
CA PRO A 147 -4.92 -18.51 -7.03
C PRO A 147 -4.69 -20.02 -7.16
N GLU A 148 -4.74 -20.52 -8.40
CA GLU A 148 -4.42 -21.93 -8.70
C GLU A 148 -2.99 -22.31 -8.29
N GLU A 149 -2.05 -21.35 -8.43
CA GLU A 149 -0.65 -21.50 -8.06
C GLU A 149 -0.25 -20.53 -6.96
N LYS A 150 0.61 -20.97 -6.03
CA LYS A 150 1.18 -20.13 -4.97
C LYS A 150 2.38 -19.32 -5.48
N THR A 151 2.16 -18.47 -6.47
CA THR A 151 3.19 -17.60 -7.06
C THR A 151 2.78 -16.13 -6.97
N ALA A 152 3.75 -15.22 -6.98
CA ALA A 152 3.47 -13.78 -6.97
C ALA A 152 2.62 -13.37 -8.17
N ALA A 153 2.93 -13.91 -9.36
CA ALA A 153 2.19 -13.63 -10.59
C ALA A 153 0.71 -14.06 -10.50
N ALA A 154 0.44 -15.27 -10.00
CA ALA A 154 -0.93 -15.76 -9.85
C ALA A 154 -1.72 -14.93 -8.81
N ILE A 155 -1.09 -14.58 -7.68
CA ILE A 155 -1.70 -13.69 -6.68
C ILE A 155 -2.05 -12.32 -7.29
N LEU A 156 -1.13 -11.71 -8.02
CA LEU A 156 -1.35 -10.41 -8.66
C LEU A 156 -2.44 -10.48 -9.75
N ALA A 157 -2.56 -11.61 -10.45
CA ALA A 157 -3.62 -11.84 -11.42
C ALA A 157 -5.02 -11.87 -10.76
N GLU A 158 -5.17 -12.57 -9.63
CA GLU A 158 -6.42 -12.57 -8.85
C GLU A 158 -6.81 -11.15 -8.39
N ILE A 159 -5.82 -10.37 -7.93
CA ILE A 159 -6.06 -8.97 -7.56
C ILE A 159 -6.51 -8.15 -8.76
N ARG A 160 -5.82 -8.27 -9.90
CA ARG A 160 -6.15 -7.55 -11.14
C ARG A 160 -7.57 -7.88 -11.64
N GLN A 161 -8.01 -9.12 -11.45
CA GLN A 161 -9.36 -9.57 -11.83
C GLN A 161 -10.44 -9.21 -10.80
N GLY A 162 -10.06 -8.64 -9.66
CA GLY A 162 -11.01 -8.31 -8.59
C GLY A 162 -11.51 -9.53 -7.82
N HIS A 163 -10.87 -10.69 -7.96
CA HIS A 163 -11.18 -11.91 -7.21
C HIS A 163 -10.59 -11.85 -5.79
N THR A 164 -10.98 -10.79 -5.06
CA THR A 164 -10.43 -10.48 -3.75
C THR A 164 -11.51 -10.42 -2.69
N VAL A 165 -11.16 -10.88 -1.48
CA VAL A 165 -11.94 -10.65 -0.27
C VAL A 165 -11.09 -9.88 0.73
N VAL A 166 -11.55 -8.70 1.12
CA VAL A 166 -10.87 -7.85 2.10
C VAL A 166 -11.28 -8.22 3.52
N GLU A 167 -10.32 -8.67 4.33
CA GLU A 167 -10.49 -8.90 5.76
C GLU A 167 -9.60 -8.00 6.59
N GLY A 168 -10.13 -7.45 7.68
CA GLY A 168 -9.35 -6.62 8.58
C GLY A 168 -10.01 -6.46 9.94
N HIS A 169 -9.18 -6.48 10.98
CA HIS A 169 -9.57 -6.12 12.34
C HIS A 169 -9.12 -4.70 12.62
N ARG A 170 -9.88 -3.93 13.42
CA ARG A 170 -9.46 -2.57 13.81
C ARG A 170 -8.26 -2.67 14.75
N THR A 171 -7.18 -1.96 14.43
CA THR A 171 -6.08 -1.76 15.39
C THR A 171 -6.65 -1.19 16.69
N PRO A 172 -6.37 -1.80 17.86
CA PRO A 172 -6.79 -1.25 19.15
C PRO A 172 -6.28 0.19 19.32
N TRP A 173 -7.18 1.12 19.67
CA TRP A 173 -6.89 2.56 19.75
C TRP A 173 -5.64 2.93 20.57
N ARG A 174 -5.33 2.15 21.62
CA ARG A 174 -4.13 2.30 22.45
C ARG A 174 -2.82 2.13 21.67
N ILE A 175 -2.81 1.26 20.66
CA ILE A 175 -1.64 1.02 19.81
C ILE A 175 -1.51 2.17 18.80
N SER A 176 -2.62 2.62 18.21
CA SER A 176 -2.63 3.80 17.32
C SER A 176 -2.13 5.07 18.02
N ALA A 177 -2.52 5.29 19.27
CA ALA A 177 -2.06 6.42 20.09
C ALA A 177 -0.54 6.36 20.35
N ARG A 178 0.00 5.18 20.67
CA ARG A 178 1.44 4.96 20.87
C ARG A 178 2.24 5.19 19.58
N GLN A 179 1.71 4.81 18.42
CA GLN A 179 2.34 5.08 17.12
C GLN A 179 2.39 6.59 16.81
N PHE A 180 1.30 7.32 17.08
CA PHE A 180 1.26 8.77 16.89
C PHE A 180 2.26 9.48 17.81
N ALA A 181 2.32 9.06 19.08
CA ALA A 181 3.29 9.58 20.04
C ALA A 181 4.75 9.30 19.62
N GLY A 182 5.06 8.08 19.14
CA GLY A 182 6.40 7.73 18.65
C GLY A 182 6.82 8.51 17.39
N GLY A 183 5.87 8.85 16.51
CA GLY A 183 6.11 9.73 15.36
C GLY A 183 6.40 11.17 15.76
N VAL A 184 5.65 11.71 16.73
CA VAL A 184 5.89 13.05 17.30
C VAL A 184 7.25 13.11 18.00
N HIS A 185 7.60 12.08 18.80
CA HIS A 185 8.86 12.03 19.52
C HIS A 185 10.08 12.00 18.58
N ARG A 186 10.01 11.26 17.46
CA ARG A 186 11.06 11.27 16.42
C ARG A 186 11.17 12.64 15.74
N ARG A 187 10.05 13.29 15.42
CA ARG A 187 10.03 14.60 14.75
C ARG A 187 10.56 15.72 15.66
N VAL A 188 10.30 15.64 16.97
CA VAL A 188 10.87 16.53 17.99
C VAL A 188 12.36 16.27 18.19
N ALA A 189 12.78 15.01 18.29
CA ALA A 189 14.19 14.65 18.41
C ALA A 189 15.02 15.09 17.18
N HIS A 190 14.45 15.02 15.98
CA HIS A 190 15.10 15.50 14.75
C HIS A 190 15.21 17.03 14.70
N ARG A 191 14.20 17.77 15.20
CA ARG A 191 14.28 19.23 15.35
C ARG A 191 15.33 19.64 16.37
N LEU A 192 15.43 18.95 17.50
CA LEU A 192 16.42 19.27 18.54
C LEU A 192 17.86 18.97 18.11
N ARG A 193 18.07 18.02 17.19
CA ARG A 193 19.39 17.74 16.59
C ARG A 193 19.79 18.71 15.48
N GLY A 194 18.86 19.49 14.93
CA GLY A 194 19.14 20.50 13.89
C GLY A 194 19.51 21.90 14.41
N PHE A 195 19.39 22.15 15.71
CA PHE A 195 19.75 23.42 16.37
C PHE A 195 21.09 23.36 17.11
N GLY A 196 21.86 22.28 16.92
CA GLY A 196 23.19 22.10 17.49
C GLY A 196 24.25 22.02 16.40
N ASN A 197 24.44 23.11 15.66
CA ASN A 197 25.65 23.46 14.89
C ASN A 197 25.71 24.98 14.76
#